data_AF-A0A924DZQ1-F1
#
_entry.id   AF-A0A924DZQ1-F1
#
_cell.length_a   1.000
_cell.length_b   1.000
_cell.length_c   1.000
_cell.angle_alpha   90.00
_cell.angle_beta   90.00
_cell.angle_gamma   90.00
#
_symmetry.space_group_name_H-M   'P 1'
#
loop_
_entity.id
_entity.type
_entity.pdbx_description
1 polymer ?
#
loop_
_entity_poly.entity_id
_entity_poly.type
_entity_poly.pdbx_seq_one_letter_code
_entity_poly.pdbx_strand_id
1 'polypeptide(L)'
;MPLPAHATPSAAAKPHPPLAGTWAGELITADTSRRVIVHFTLRQDGRWGGTLDSPEQGRTALPVTVLPLPNGIRVHCPALHGVYSGNFAPGGKTIVGHWAEKSVRIPLNLLRADPPAAP
;
A
#
# COMPACT_ATOMS: atom_id res chain seq x y z
N MET A 1 -28.52 43.31 5.84
CA MET A 1 -27.14 42.77 5.86
C MET A 1 -26.67 42.72 7.30
N PRO A 2 -26.34 41.52 7.81
CA PRO A 2 -24.93 41.07 7.82
C PRO A 2 -24.68 39.70 7.15
N LEU A 3 -23.45 39.52 6.65
CA LEU A 3 -22.78 38.28 6.19
C LEU A 3 -22.07 37.61 7.41
N PRO A 4 -21.44 36.41 7.32
CA PRO A 4 -21.77 35.16 6.62
C PRO A 4 -21.83 33.95 7.59
N ALA A 5 -22.59 32.90 7.26
CA ALA A 5 -22.51 31.62 7.97
C ALA A 5 -21.25 30.87 7.53
N HIS A 6 -20.23 30.83 8.39
CA HIS A 6 -19.12 29.90 8.23
C HIS A 6 -19.64 28.49 8.48
N ALA A 7 -19.70 27.68 7.42
CA ALA A 7 -19.86 26.24 7.54
C ALA A 7 -18.75 25.72 8.46
N THR A 8 -19.16 25.01 9.51
CA THR A 8 -18.29 24.29 10.43
C THR A 8 -17.37 23.35 9.64
N PRO A 9 -16.06 23.26 9.97
CA PRO A 9 -15.19 22.28 9.36
C PRO A 9 -15.73 20.88 9.67
N SER A 10 -16.18 20.19 8.61
CA SER A 10 -16.54 18.78 8.65
C SER A 10 -15.37 17.98 9.22
N ALA A 11 -15.70 17.08 10.14
CA ALA A 11 -14.81 16.27 10.96
C ALA A 11 -13.46 15.99 10.30
N ALA A 12 -12.38 16.39 10.98
CA ALA A 12 -11.03 15.99 10.66
C ALA A 12 -10.95 14.45 10.72
N ALA A 13 -11.12 13.81 9.57
CA ALA A 13 -10.57 12.48 9.34
C ALA A 13 -9.10 12.58 9.73
N LYS A 14 -8.67 11.83 10.74
CA LYS A 14 -7.25 11.68 11.05
C LYS A 14 -6.52 11.51 9.72
N PRO A 15 -5.47 12.30 9.43
CA PRO A 15 -4.72 12.10 8.21
C PRO A 15 -4.07 10.73 8.34
N HIS A 16 -4.74 9.70 7.81
CA HIS A 16 -4.03 8.52 7.40
C HIS A 16 -2.93 9.05 6.46
N PRO A 17 -1.65 8.67 6.66
CA PRO A 17 -0.63 8.92 5.65
C PRO A 17 -1.23 8.52 4.30
N PRO A 18 -1.07 9.33 3.23
CA PRO A 18 -1.78 9.10 1.98
C PRO A 18 -1.36 7.76 1.37
N LEU A 19 -2.05 6.70 1.79
CA LEU A 19 -1.82 5.32 1.41
C LEU A 19 -2.13 5.14 -0.07
N ALA A 20 -3.12 5.88 -0.59
CA ALA A 20 -3.43 5.92 -2.01
C ALA A 20 -2.20 6.27 -2.84
N GLY A 21 -2.03 5.56 -3.95
CA GLY A 21 -0.91 5.73 -4.87
C GLY A 21 -0.07 4.47 -5.03
N THR A 22 1.07 4.65 -5.68
CA THR A 22 2.00 3.57 -6.03
C THR A 22 3.07 3.42 -4.95
N TRP A 23 3.31 2.18 -4.57
CA TRP A 23 4.32 1.79 -3.59
C TRP A 23 5.17 0.69 -4.17
N ALA A 24 6.49 0.82 -4.11
CA ALA A 24 7.40 -0.17 -4.64
C ALA A 24 8.37 -0.62 -3.56
N GLY A 25 8.69 -1.91 -3.57
CA GLY A 25 9.71 -2.50 -2.72
C GLY A 25 10.37 -3.68 -3.39
N GLU A 26 11.41 -4.20 -2.76
CA GLU A 26 12.16 -5.34 -3.25
C GLU A 26 12.10 -6.46 -2.22
N LEU A 27 11.71 -7.64 -2.69
CA LEU A 27 11.79 -8.90 -1.96
C LEU A 27 13.12 -9.57 -2.30
N ILE A 28 14.02 -9.59 -1.34
CA ILE A 28 15.34 -10.20 -1.51
C ILE A 28 15.34 -11.51 -0.71
N THR A 29 15.51 -12.63 -1.41
CA THR A 29 15.79 -13.94 -0.82
C THR A 29 17.22 -14.37 -1.16
N ALA A 30 17.68 -15.49 -0.59
CA ALA A 30 19.00 -16.03 -0.91
C ALA A 30 19.18 -16.31 -2.42
N ASP A 31 18.10 -16.70 -3.09
CA ASP A 31 18.15 -17.18 -4.48
C ASP A 31 17.70 -16.15 -5.52
N THR A 32 16.85 -15.19 -5.13
CA THR A 32 16.23 -14.25 -6.08
C THR A 32 15.94 -12.89 -5.46
N SER A 33 16.04 -11.84 -6.26
CA SER A 33 15.43 -10.54 -5.97
C SER A 33 14.19 -10.36 -6.83
N ARG A 34 13.10 -9.86 -6.24
CA ARG A 34 11.83 -9.60 -6.94
C ARG A 34 11.29 -8.24 -6.55
N ARG A 35 11.08 -7.39 -7.56
CA ARG A 35 10.38 -6.13 -7.35
C ARG A 35 8.89 -6.39 -7.15
N VAL A 36 8.32 -5.71 -6.18
CA VAL A 36 6.89 -5.67 -5.90
C VAL A 36 6.43 -4.23 -6.01
N ILE A 37 5.44 -3.99 -6.87
CA ILE A 37 4.79 -2.70 -7.03
C ILE A 37 3.34 -2.89 -6.63
N VAL A 38 2.83 -2.03 -5.75
CA VAL A 38 1.46 -2.11 -5.23
C VAL A 38 0.77 -0.77 -5.47
N HIS A 39 -0.40 -0.82 -6.07
CA HIS A 39 -1.23 0.35 -6.34
C HIS A 39 -2.39 0.37 -5.36
N PHE A 40 -2.28 1.16 -4.31
CA PHE A 40 -3.36 1.28 -3.33
C PHE A 40 -4.39 2.30 -3.78
N THR A 41 -5.65 1.92 -3.65
CA THR A 41 -6.81 2.76 -3.96
C THR A 41 -7.86 2.64 -2.87
N LEU A 42 -8.48 3.76 -2.53
CA LEU A 42 -9.67 3.78 -1.69
C LEU A 42 -10.88 3.55 -2.59
N ARG A 43 -11.64 2.50 -2.31
CA ARG A 43 -12.87 2.19 -3.04
C ARG A 43 -14.01 3.08 -2.56
N GLN A 44 -15.05 3.20 -3.38
CA GLN A 44 -16.26 3.97 -3.07
C GLN A 44 -16.99 3.47 -1.81
N ASP A 45 -16.81 2.21 -1.45
CA ASP A 45 -17.36 1.57 -0.24
C ASP A 45 -16.55 1.87 1.04
N GLY A 46 -15.51 2.70 0.95
CA GLY A 46 -14.63 3.05 2.07
C GLY A 46 -13.57 1.99 2.41
N ARG A 47 -13.51 0.87 1.68
CA ARG A 47 -12.47 -0.15 1.86
C ARG A 47 -11.24 0.15 1.02
N TRP A 48 -10.08 -0.22 1.55
CA TRP A 48 -8.84 -0.15 0.80
C TRP A 48 -8.63 -1.42 -0.03
N GLY A 49 -8.20 -1.22 -1.27
CA GLY A 49 -7.83 -2.29 -2.18
C GLY A 49 -6.70 -1.84 -3.09
N GLY A 50 -6.42 -2.66 -4.09
CA GLY A 50 -5.40 -2.32 -5.06
C GLY A 50 -5.05 -3.42 -6.02
N THR A 51 -3.99 -3.18 -6.77
CA THR A 51 -3.31 -4.20 -7.56
C THR A 51 -1.87 -4.36 -7.09
N LEU A 52 -1.31 -5.53 -7.34
CA LEU A 52 0.10 -5.85 -7.15
C LEU A 52 0.69 -6.33 -8.47
N ASP A 53 1.82 -5.77 -8.83
CA ASP A 53 2.63 -6.11 -9.98
C ASP A 53 3.97 -6.68 -9.51
N SER A 54 4.36 -7.80 -10.08
CA SER A 54 5.67 -8.43 -9.93
C SER A 54 6.24 -8.74 -11.31
N PRO A 55 6.95 -7.77 -11.93
CA PRO A 55 7.48 -7.89 -13.29
C PRO A 55 8.42 -9.10 -13.46
N GLU A 56 9.28 -9.34 -12.46
CA GLU A 56 10.24 -10.46 -12.45
C GLU A 56 9.56 -11.85 -12.47
N GLN A 57 8.29 -11.92 -12.09
CA GLN A 57 7.49 -13.14 -12.12
C GLN A 57 6.49 -13.17 -13.29
N GLY A 58 6.50 -12.15 -14.17
CA GLY A 58 5.53 -12.00 -15.26
C GLY A 58 4.09 -11.83 -14.78
N ARG A 59 3.88 -11.32 -13.56
CA ARG A 59 2.54 -11.15 -12.97
C ARG A 59 2.24 -9.66 -12.83
N THR A 60 1.13 -9.22 -13.41
CA THR A 60 0.67 -7.84 -13.35
C THR A 60 -0.79 -7.77 -12.91
N ALA A 61 -1.18 -6.62 -12.37
CA ALA A 61 -2.55 -6.31 -11.97
C ALA A 61 -3.20 -7.32 -11.00
N LEU A 62 -2.41 -7.98 -10.13
CA LEU A 62 -2.94 -8.97 -9.19
C LEU A 62 -3.82 -8.28 -8.15
N PRO A 63 -5.10 -8.65 -7.99
CA PRO A 63 -5.98 -7.99 -7.04
C PRO A 63 -5.52 -8.22 -5.61
N VAL A 64 -5.42 -7.13 -4.84
CA VAL A 64 -5.10 -7.19 -3.41
C VAL A 64 -6.20 -6.57 -2.56
N THR A 65 -6.35 -7.11 -1.36
CA THR A 65 -7.20 -6.53 -0.31
C THR A 65 -6.32 -5.89 0.75
N VAL A 66 -6.66 -4.69 1.18
CA VAL A 66 -5.85 -3.93 2.14
C VAL A 66 -6.67 -3.70 3.39
N LEU A 67 -6.11 -4.08 4.52
CA LEU A 67 -6.65 -3.86 5.85
C LEU A 67 -5.81 -2.77 6.54
N PRO A 68 -6.36 -1.58 6.77
CA PRO A 68 -5.69 -0.55 7.54
C PRO A 68 -5.52 -0.98 9.00
N LEU A 69 -4.37 -0.68 9.59
CA LEU A 69 -4.06 -0.85 11.01
C LEU A 69 -3.77 0.52 11.64
N PRO A 70 -3.79 0.65 12.98
CA PRO A 70 -3.58 1.95 13.65
C PRO A 70 -2.30 2.70 13.24
N ASN A 71 -1.23 1.97 12.92
CA ASN A 71 0.08 2.50 12.56
C ASN A 71 0.66 1.81 11.31
N GLY A 72 -0.18 1.21 10.47
CA GLY A 72 0.31 0.36 9.39
C GLY A 72 -0.79 -0.19 8.51
N ILE A 73 -0.45 -1.22 7.73
CA ILE A 73 -1.36 -1.92 6.84
C ILE A 73 -1.05 -3.41 6.83
N ARG A 74 -2.07 -4.19 6.50
CA ARG A 74 -1.92 -5.57 6.07
C ARG A 74 -2.50 -5.72 4.67
N VAL A 75 -1.74 -6.30 3.75
CA VAL A 75 -2.17 -6.51 2.36
C VAL A 75 -2.23 -8.01 2.10
N HIS A 76 -3.34 -8.48 1.56
CA HIS A 76 -3.52 -9.87 1.17
C HIS A 76 -3.59 -9.98 -0.35
N CYS A 77 -2.72 -10.81 -0.93
CA CYS A 77 -2.69 -11.15 -2.34
C CYS A 77 -3.00 -12.65 -2.52
N PRO A 78 -4.25 -13.01 -2.83
CA PRO A 78 -4.65 -14.41 -2.99
C PRO A 78 -3.85 -15.14 -4.08
N ALA A 79 -3.54 -14.45 -5.20
CA ALA A 79 -2.85 -15.04 -6.35
C ALA A 79 -1.41 -15.49 -6.05
N LEU A 80 -0.76 -14.88 -5.05
CA LEU A 80 0.57 -15.26 -4.57
C LEU A 80 0.52 -16.10 -3.29
N HIS A 81 -0.67 -16.37 -2.75
CA HIS A 81 -0.83 -16.88 -1.37
C HIS A 81 0.00 -16.08 -0.37
N GLY A 82 0.05 -14.76 -0.59
CA GLY A 82 0.99 -13.86 0.05
C GLY A 82 0.29 -12.82 0.91
N VAL A 83 0.92 -12.50 2.04
CA VAL A 83 0.45 -11.50 3.00
C VAL A 83 1.57 -10.54 3.32
N TYR A 84 1.39 -9.27 3.03
CA TYR A 84 2.23 -8.20 3.54
C TYR A 84 1.70 -7.70 4.88
N SER A 85 2.60 -7.45 5.85
CA SER A 85 2.29 -6.67 7.05
C SER A 85 3.40 -5.64 7.25
N GLY A 86 3.03 -4.37 7.38
CA GLY A 86 4.00 -3.30 7.57
C GLY A 86 3.46 -2.09 8.30
N ASN A 87 4.38 -1.31 8.85
CA ASN A 87 4.11 -0.10 9.62
C ASN A 87 4.65 1.13 8.89
N PHE A 88 3.90 2.23 8.95
CA PHE A 88 4.35 3.49 8.37
C PHE A 88 5.57 4.01 9.14
N ALA A 89 6.64 4.31 8.41
CA ALA A 89 7.81 4.98 8.95
C ALA A 89 7.52 6.48 9.18
N PRO A 90 8.33 7.17 10.01
CA PRO A 90 8.27 8.62 10.13
C PRO A 90 8.35 9.30 8.77
N GLY A 91 7.46 10.27 8.52
CA GLY A 91 7.35 10.96 7.22
C GLY A 91 6.40 10.32 6.22
N GLY A 92 5.83 9.14 6.48
CA GLY A 92 4.70 8.59 5.73
C GLY A 92 4.97 8.23 4.26
N LYS A 93 6.24 8.20 3.84
CA LYS A 93 6.68 7.81 2.49
C LYS A 93 7.25 6.40 2.42
N THR A 94 7.36 5.72 3.54
CA THR A 94 7.88 4.36 3.64
C THR A 94 6.99 3.53 4.54
N ILE A 95 6.74 2.28 4.17
CA ILE A 95 6.10 1.27 5.00
C ILE A 95 7.15 0.17 5.20
N VAL A 96 7.59 0.02 6.43
CA VAL A 96 8.57 -0.99 6.82
C VAL A 96 7.81 -2.24 7.23
N GLY A 97 8.08 -3.35 6.56
CA GLY A 97 7.24 -4.53 6.73
C GLY A 97 7.88 -5.81 6.24
N HIS A 98 7.06 -6.85 6.20
CA HIS A 98 7.46 -8.18 5.81
C HIS A 98 6.38 -8.79 4.93
N TRP A 99 6.80 -9.47 3.88
CA TRP A 99 5.97 -10.35 3.06
C TRP A 99 6.07 -11.76 3.61
N ALA A 100 4.93 -12.38 3.85
CA ALA A 100 4.82 -13.79 4.18
C ALA A 100 4.22 -14.52 2.97
N GLU A 101 4.95 -15.51 2.46
CA GLU A 101 4.49 -16.40 1.39
C GLU A 101 4.77 -17.84 1.80
N LYS A 102 3.73 -18.67 1.83
CA LYS A 102 3.83 -20.07 2.31
C LYS A 102 4.46 -20.11 3.71
N SER A 103 5.63 -20.73 3.86
CA SER A 103 6.37 -20.87 5.12
C SER A 103 7.54 -19.88 5.26
N VAL A 104 7.70 -18.94 4.32
CA VAL A 104 8.83 -17.99 4.30
C VAL A 104 8.34 -16.59 4.64
N ARG A 105 9.12 -15.89 5.47
CA ARG A 105 8.93 -14.46 5.77
C ARG A 105 10.13 -13.69 5.23
N ILE A 106 9.86 -12.73 4.36
CA ILE A 106 10.86 -11.94 3.63
C ILE A 106 10.66 -10.48 4.02
N PRO A 107 11.72 -9.74 4.43
CA PRO A 107 11.63 -8.30 4.63
C PRO A 107 11.17 -7.61 3.34
N LEU A 108 10.23 -6.66 3.47
CA LEU A 108 9.73 -5.86 2.36
C LEU A 108 9.45 -4.45 2.83
N ASN A 109 10.32 -3.53 2.43
CA ASN A 109 10.10 -2.10 2.64
C ASN A 109 9.47 -1.52 1.39
N LEU A 110 8.26 -1.00 1.53
CA LEU A 110 7.57 -0.30 0.46
C LEU A 110 7.88 1.18 0.56
N LEU A 111 8.51 1.74 -0.45
CA LEU A 111 8.69 3.16 -0.63
C LEU A 111 7.61 3.69 -1.55
N ARG A 112 7.09 4.88 -1.24
CA ARG A 112 6.16 5.57 -2.12
C ARG A 112 6.90 5.89 -3.41
N ALA A 113 6.44 5.28 -4.50
CA ALA A 113 6.96 5.57 -5.82
C ALA A 113 6.06 6.65 -6.43
N ASP A 114 6.66 7.58 -7.16
CA ASP A 114 5.89 8.37 -8.10
C ASP A 114 5.17 7.40 -9.05
N PRO A 115 3.91 7.70 -9.44
CA PRO A 115 3.26 6.91 -10.48
C PRO A 115 4.25 6.82 -11.65
N PRO A 116 4.45 5.63 -12.24
CA PRO A 116 5.30 5.54 -13.42
C PRO A 116 4.80 6.63 -14.38
N ALA A 117 5.71 7.52 -14.78
CA ALA A 117 5.39 8.50 -15.80
C ALA A 117 4.82 7.69 -16.96
N ALA A 118 3.50 7.79 -17.16
CA ALA A 118 2.88 7.17 -18.30
C ALA A 118 3.59 7.75 -19.55
N PRO A 119 3.94 6.91 -20.53
CA PRO A 119 4.61 7.37 -21.75
C PRO A 119 3.81 8.45 -22.47
#